data_AF-A0AAW7YV71-F1
#
_entry.id   AF-A0AAW7YV71-F1
#
_cell.length_a   1.000
_cell.length_b   1.000
_cell.length_c   1.000
_cell.angle_alpha   90.00
_cell.angle_beta   90.00
_cell.angle_gamma   90.00
#
_symmetry.space_group_name_H-M   'P 1'
#
loop_
_entity.id
_entity.type
_entity.pdbx_description
1 polymer ?
#
loop_
_entity_poly.entity_id
_entity_poly.type
_entity_poly.pdbx_seq_one_letter_code
_entity_poly.pdbx_strand_id
1 'polypeptide(L)'
;HQVTLALARQNRRRSKGRATVGTQVLQSQVLQYLPYAPTGAQTRAIAEISADMAQSERMNRLLQGDVGSGKTLVAFMALLIAAEAGGQGVMMAPTEILARQH
;
A
#
# COMPACT_ATOMS: atom_id res chain seq x y z
N HIS A 1 3.67 -32.56 -11.26
CA HIS A 1 4.42 -31.94 -10.14
C HIS A 1 4.42 -30.40 -10.19
N GLN A 2 4.71 -29.77 -11.34
CA GLN A 2 4.68 -28.29 -11.45
C GLN A 2 3.28 -27.67 -11.25
N VAL A 3 2.22 -28.32 -11.74
CA VAL A 3 0.82 -27.85 -11.55
C VAL A 3 0.43 -27.83 -10.06
N THR A 4 0.85 -28.84 -9.30
CA THR A 4 0.61 -28.93 -7.85
C THR A 4 1.33 -27.81 -7.08
N LEU A 5 2.57 -27.48 -7.45
CA LEU A 5 3.34 -26.37 -6.89
C LEU A 5 2.73 -25.01 -7.26
N ALA A 6 2.24 -24.84 -8.48
CA ALA A 6 1.55 -23.62 -8.91
C ALA A 6 0.24 -23.41 -8.13
N LEU A 7 -0.59 -24.45 -7.96
CA LEU A 7 -1.79 -24.39 -7.12
C LEU A 7 -1.45 -24.13 -5.66
N ALA A 8 -0.42 -24.76 -5.11
CA ALA A 8 0.01 -24.53 -3.73
C ALA A 8 0.49 -23.08 -3.52
N ARG A 9 1.18 -22.47 -4.50
CA ARG A 9 1.54 -21.05 -4.49
C ARG A 9 0.33 -20.13 -4.63
N GLN A 10 -0.65 -20.51 -5.45
CA GLN A 10 -1.91 -19.78 -5.60
C GLN A 10 -2.73 -19.79 -4.30
N ASN A 11 -2.83 -20.95 -3.64
CA ASN A 11 -3.49 -21.08 -2.34
C ASN A 11 -2.72 -20.36 -1.22
N ARG A 12 -1.38 -20.36 -1.24
CA ARG A 12 -0.58 -19.52 -0.31
C ARG A 12 -0.71 -18.02 -0.57
N ARG A 13 -0.95 -17.60 -1.83
CA ARG A 13 -1.26 -16.20 -2.18
C ARG A 13 -2.58 -15.76 -1.57
N ARG A 14 -3.59 -16.64 -1.48
CA ARG A 14 -4.87 -16.41 -0.78
C ARG A 14 -4.82 -16.82 0.69
N SER A 15 -3.82 -16.32 1.42
CA SER A 15 -3.79 -16.51 2.87
C SER A 15 -4.83 -15.61 3.53
N LYS A 16 -5.50 -16.11 4.59
CA LYS A 16 -6.45 -15.32 5.38
C LYS A 16 -5.77 -14.05 5.88
N GLY A 17 -6.38 -12.91 5.55
CA GLY A 17 -5.96 -11.57 5.97
C GLY A 17 -7.00 -10.95 6.90
N ARG A 18 -6.85 -9.64 7.12
CA ARG A 18 -7.81 -8.81 7.84
C ARG A 18 -8.12 -7.61 6.95
N ALA A 19 -9.39 -7.45 6.62
CA ALA A 19 -9.87 -6.27 5.92
C ALA A 19 -9.54 -5.02 6.75
N THR A 20 -8.88 -4.07 6.10
CA THR A 20 -8.45 -2.81 6.68
C THR A 20 -9.06 -1.69 5.85
N VAL A 21 -10.05 -1.00 6.42
CA VAL A 21 -10.80 0.07 5.76
C VAL A 21 -10.60 1.35 6.55
N GLY A 22 -10.00 2.34 5.90
CA GLY A 22 -9.79 3.67 6.46
C GLY A 22 -11.05 4.52 6.37
N THR A 23 -11.11 5.58 7.18
CA THR A 23 -12.20 6.58 7.17
C THR A 23 -11.99 7.66 6.12
N GLN A 24 -10.82 7.69 5.45
CA GLN A 24 -10.36 8.71 4.50
C GLN A 24 -10.08 10.08 5.11
N VAL A 25 -10.19 10.25 6.43
CA VAL A 25 -10.00 11.55 7.11
C VAL A 25 -8.55 12.03 6.99
N LEU A 26 -7.57 11.22 7.40
CA LEU A 26 -6.15 11.54 7.34
C LEU A 26 -5.66 11.61 5.89
N GLN A 27 -6.14 10.68 5.05
CA GLN A 27 -5.83 10.70 3.62
C GLN A 27 -6.26 12.01 2.97
N SER A 28 -7.48 12.46 3.23
CA SER A 28 -8.01 13.71 2.69
C SER A 28 -7.23 14.92 3.20
N GLN A 29 -6.86 14.94 4.48
CA GLN A 29 -6.02 16.00 5.05
C GLN A 29 -4.67 16.08 4.34
N VAL A 30 -3.98 14.96 4.15
CA VAL A 30 -2.68 14.96 3.45
C VAL A 30 -2.83 15.46 2.02
N LEU A 31 -3.87 15.04 1.30
CA LEU A 31 -4.12 15.52 -0.06
C LEU A 31 -4.43 17.02 -0.13
N GLN A 32 -5.07 17.59 0.89
CA GLN A 32 -5.35 19.03 0.98
C GLN A 32 -4.08 19.87 1.25
N TYR A 33 -3.16 19.34 2.08
CA TYR A 33 -1.92 20.03 2.42
C TYR A 33 -0.75 19.75 1.45
N LEU A 34 -0.95 18.86 0.49
CA LEU A 34 0.08 18.53 -0.49
C LEU A 34 0.32 19.74 -1.42
N PRO A 35 1.57 20.21 -1.60
CA PRO A 35 1.85 21.40 -2.41
C PRO A 35 1.73 21.15 -3.93
N TYR A 36 1.26 19.97 -4.32
CA TYR A 36 1.04 19.55 -5.70
C TYR A 36 -0.13 18.55 -5.75
N ALA A 37 -0.77 18.45 -6.91
CA ALA A 37 -1.77 17.40 -7.13
C ALA A 37 -1.07 16.06 -7.43
N PRO A 38 -1.51 14.94 -6.82
CA PRO A 38 -1.03 13.62 -7.21
C PRO A 38 -1.30 13.35 -8.69
N THR A 39 -0.36 12.65 -9.32
CA THR A 39 -0.55 12.22 -10.72
C THR A 39 -1.68 11.19 -10.80
N GLY A 40 -2.32 11.07 -11.98
CA GLY A 40 -3.35 10.05 -12.18
C GLY A 40 -2.85 8.61 -11.91
N ALA A 41 -1.56 8.34 -12.14
CA ALA A 41 -0.95 7.04 -11.81
C ALA A 41 -0.87 6.81 -10.29
N GLN A 42 -0.50 7.83 -9.51
CA GLN A 42 -0.50 7.76 -8.05
C GLN A 42 -1.90 7.57 -7.49
N THR A 43 -2.89 8.32 -7.98
CA THR A 43 -4.29 8.19 -7.55
C THR A 43 -4.84 6.79 -7.82
N ARG A 44 -4.57 6.22 -9.00
CA ARG A 44 -4.95 4.84 -9.32
C ARG A 44 -4.26 3.84 -8.40
N ALA A 45 -2.95 3.98 -8.18
CA ALA A 45 -2.21 3.08 -7.30
C ALA A 45 -2.73 3.12 -5.85
N ILE A 46 -3.07 4.30 -5.33
CA ILE A 46 -3.68 4.47 -4.01
C ILE A 46 -5.04 3.77 -3.95
N ALA A 47 -5.89 3.95 -4.96
CA ALA A 47 -7.20 3.30 -5.02
C ALA A 47 -7.09 1.77 -5.09
N GLU A 48 -6.17 1.25 -5.91
CA GLU A 48 -5.91 -0.18 -6.02
C GLU A 48 -5.38 -0.78 -4.71
N ILE A 49 -4.44 -0.11 -4.05
CA ILE A 49 -3.94 -0.54 -2.73
C ILE A 49 -5.05 -0.50 -1.67
N SER A 50 -5.88 0.55 -1.66
CA SER A 50 -7.01 0.65 -0.75
C SER A 50 -8.01 -0.49 -0.96
N ALA A 51 -8.33 -0.82 -2.21
CA ALA A 51 -9.20 -1.94 -2.56
C ALA A 51 -8.62 -3.29 -2.13
N ASP A 52 -7.31 -3.50 -2.31
CA ASP A 52 -6.62 -4.71 -1.86
C ASP A 52 -6.60 -4.82 -0.32
N MET A 53 -6.36 -3.72 0.39
CA MET A 53 -6.37 -3.68 1.86
C MET A 53 -7.75 -3.95 2.45
N ALA A 54 -8.82 -3.59 1.74
CA ALA A 54 -10.19 -3.85 2.14
C ALA A 54 -10.61 -5.33 1.96
N GLN A 55 -9.82 -6.17 1.27
CA GLN A 55 -10.14 -7.58 1.09
C GLN A 55 -9.93 -8.39 2.37
N SER A 56 -10.63 -9.53 2.47
CA SER A 56 -10.44 -10.51 3.55
C SER A 56 -9.15 -11.35 3.40
N GLU A 57 -8.46 -11.22 2.27
CA GLU A 57 -7.20 -11.90 1.95
C GLU A 57 -6.01 -10.97 2.24
N ARG A 58 -4.83 -11.52 2.52
CA ARG A 58 -3.63 -10.69 2.74
C ARG A 58 -3.22 -9.99 1.44
N MET A 59 -3.07 -8.66 1.49
CA MET A 59 -2.46 -7.91 0.39
C MET A 59 -0.98 -8.29 0.23
N ASN A 60 -0.58 -8.62 -1.00
CA ASN A 60 0.81 -8.80 -1.41
C ASN A 60 1.00 -8.20 -2.80
N ARG A 61 1.30 -6.90 -2.83
CA ARG A 61 1.40 -6.08 -4.04
C ARG A 61 2.81 -5.54 -4.22
N LEU A 62 3.28 -5.56 -5.46
CA LEU A 62 4.49 -4.86 -5.87
C LEU A 62 4.09 -3.54 -6.56
N LEU A 63 4.50 -2.41 -5.98
CA LEU A 63 4.33 -1.09 -6.60
C LEU A 63 5.60 -0.75 -7.41
N GLN A 64 5.50 -0.76 -8.73
CA GLN A 64 6.60 -0.43 -9.63
C GLN A 64 6.44 0.99 -10.19
N GLY A 65 7.56 1.67 -10.40
CA GLY A 65 7.61 2.99 -11.01
C GLY A 65 9.04 3.54 -10.98
N ASP A 66 9.34 4.51 -11.84
CA ASP A 66 10.68 5.09 -11.97
C ASP A 66 11.15 5.80 -10.70
N VAL A 67 12.47 6.01 -10.58
CA VAL A 67 13.04 6.81 -9.48
C VAL A 67 12.43 8.22 -9.55
N GLY A 68 11.96 8.74 -8.41
CA GLY A 68 11.30 10.05 -8.35
C GLY A 68 9.79 10.04 -8.67
N SER A 69 9.20 8.91 -9.05
CA SER A 69 7.75 8.83 -9.38
C SER A 69 6.79 9.00 -8.18
N GLY A 70 7.31 9.30 -6.99
CA GLY A 70 6.52 9.52 -5.77
C GLY A 70 5.88 8.26 -5.18
N LYS A 71 6.52 7.09 -5.32
CA LYS A 71 6.05 5.83 -4.68
C LYS A 71 5.90 5.94 -3.16
N THR A 72 6.71 6.78 -2.53
CA THR A 72 6.63 7.05 -1.08
C THR A 72 5.29 7.65 -0.70
N LEU A 73 4.73 8.57 -1.50
CA LEU A 73 3.39 9.12 -1.25
C LEU A 73 2.35 8.01 -1.26
N VAL A 74 2.39 7.13 -2.27
CA VAL A 74 1.45 6.00 -2.37
C VAL A 74 1.57 5.06 -1.17
N ALA A 75 2.81 4.74 -0.75
CA ALA A 75 3.04 3.90 0.43
C ALA A 75 2.59 4.58 1.72
N PHE A 76 2.81 5.90 1.86
CA PHE A 76 2.36 6.68 3.00
C PHE A 76 0.83 6.70 3.11
N MET A 77 0.13 6.88 1.99
CA MET A 77 -1.34 6.83 1.96
C MET A 77 -1.89 5.47 2.41
N ALA A 78 -1.16 4.37 2.16
CA ALA A 78 -1.52 3.04 2.66
C ALA A 78 -1.31 2.90 4.18
N LEU A 79 -0.25 3.51 4.74
CA LEU A 79 -0.04 3.57 6.18
C LEU A 79 -1.16 4.34 6.90
N LEU A 80 -1.65 5.41 6.28
CA LEU A 80 -2.79 6.17 6.81
C LEU A 80 -4.07 5.33 6.88
N ILE A 81 -4.35 4.49 5.87
CA ILE A 81 -5.48 3.54 5.92
C ILE A 81 -5.36 2.62 7.13
N ALA A 82 -4.16 2.08 7.36
CA ALA A 82 -3.91 1.21 8.51
C ALA A 82 -4.10 1.96 9.84
N ALA A 83 -3.60 3.20 9.95
CA ALA A 83 -3.76 4.03 11.14
C ALA A 83 -5.23 4.40 11.40
N GLU A 84 -5.98 4.79 10.38
CA GLU A 84 -7.41 5.10 10.47
C GLU A 84 -8.25 3.90 10.90
N ALA A 85 -7.85 2.69 10.51
CA ALA A 85 -8.49 1.45 10.93
C ALA A 85 -8.08 1.00 12.36
N GLY A 86 -7.33 1.82 13.11
CA GLY A 86 -6.82 1.51 14.44
C GLY A 86 -5.64 0.54 14.45
N GLY A 87 -5.02 0.30 13.30
CA GLY A 87 -3.83 -0.53 13.15
C GLY A 87 -2.53 0.27 13.23
N GLN A 88 -1.42 -0.44 13.04
CA GLN A 88 -0.08 0.13 12.91
C GLN A 88 0.52 -0.30 11.58
N GLY A 89 1.37 0.55 11.02
CA GLY A 89 2.08 0.26 9.77
C GLY A 89 3.57 0.58 9.92
N VAL A 90 4.40 -0.12 9.15
CA VAL A 90 5.85 0.07 9.12
C VAL A 90 6.27 0.27 7.68
N MET A 91 7.05 1.32 7.41
CA MET A 91 7.78 1.48 6.16
C MET A 91 9.21 1.01 6.37
N MET A 92 9.67 0.05 5.57
CA MET A 92 11.05 -0.43 5.61
C MET A 92 11.81 0.07 4.39
N ALA A 93 13.00 0.63 4.61
CA ALA A 93 13.94 0.97 3.56
C ALA A 93 15.20 0.10 3.70
N PRO A 94 15.83 -0.32 2.58
CA PRO A 94 16.94 -1.26 2.60
C PRO A 94 18.24 -0.69 3.19
N THR A 95 18.35 0.63 3.35
CA THR A 95 19.52 1.30 3.95
C THR A 95 19.12 2.54 4.76
N GLU A 96 19.95 2.89 5.73
CA GLU A 96 19.74 3.97 6.69
C GLU A 96 19.57 5.36 6.02
N ILE A 97 20.22 5.58 4.86
CA ILE A 97 20.12 6.83 4.10
C ILE A 97 18.70 7.03 3.55
N LEU A 98 18.05 5.95 3.11
CA LEU A 98 16.67 6.00 2.62
C LEU A 98 15.66 6.05 3.77
N ALA A 99 16.02 5.54 4.95
CA ALA A 99 15.20 5.63 6.17
C ALA A 99 15.21 7.03 6.80
N ARG A 100 16.21 7.89 6.51
CA ARG A 100 16.22 9.31 6.93
C ARG A 100 15.59 10.27 5.92
N GLN A 101 15.41 9.83 4.67
CA GLN A 101 14.69 10.61 3.64
C GLN A 101 13.17 10.41 3.69
N HIS A 102 12.68 9.50 4.54
CA HIS A 102 11.28 9.15 4.75
C HIS A 102 10.96 9.19 6.25
#